data_AF-A0A1I0CP07-F1
#
_entry.id   AF-A0A1I0CP07-F1
#
_cell.length_a   1.000
_cell.length_b   1.000
_cell.length_c   1.000
_cell.angle_alpha   90.00
_cell.angle_beta   90.00
_cell.angle_gamma   90.00
#
_symmetry.space_group_name_H-M   'P 1'
#
loop_
_entity.id
_entity.type
_entity.pdbx_description
1 polymer ?
#
loop_
_entity_poly.entity_id
_entity_poly.type
_entity_poly.pdbx_seq_one_letter_code
_entity_poly.pdbx_strand_id
1 'polypeptide(L)' 'MECKYCGSEMRLDDKDSYIGKGGVCVVRKYLYCDNCGASAYKELVSGKVEILEFYPPECT' A
#
# COMPACT_ATOMS: atom_id res chain seq x y z
N MET A 1 -5.97 5.66 4.82
CA MET A 1 -5.35 6.19 3.58
C MET A 1 -6.46 6.36 2.58
N GLU A 2 -6.53 7.45 1.83
CA GLU A 2 -7.65 7.68 0.90
C GLU A 2 -7.39 7.04 -0.47
N CYS A 3 -8.42 6.42 -1.04
CA CYS A 3 -8.38 5.84 -2.37
C CYS A 3 -8.34 6.94 -3.42
N LYS A 4 -7.33 6.91 -4.30
CA LYS A 4 -7.18 7.87 -5.40
C LYS A 4 -8.38 7.89 -6.37
N TYR A 5 -9.12 6.77 -6.49
CA TYR A 5 -10.17 6.61 -7.50
C TYR A 5 -11.56 7.05 -7.02
N CYS A 6 -11.93 6.72 -5.78
CA CYS A 6 -13.27 7.02 -5.26
C CYS A 6 -13.28 7.89 -4.01
N GLY A 7 -12.11 8.26 -3.47
CA GLY A 7 -11.98 9.06 -2.25
C GLY A 7 -12.30 8.33 -0.94
N SER A 8 -12.79 7.08 -1.00
CA SER A 8 -13.09 6.29 0.20
C SER A 8 -11.83 5.90 0.96
N GLU A 9 -11.98 5.60 2.26
CA GLU A 9 -10.88 5.04 3.05
C GLU A 9 -10.49 3.65 2.53
N MET A 10 -9.18 3.43 2.39
CA MET A 10 -8.59 2.12 2.08
C MET A 10 -8.23 1.38 3.35
N ARG A 11 -8.63 0.11 3.42
CA ARG A 11 -8.31 -0.84 4.47
C ARG A 11 -6.91 -1.42 4.25
N LEU A 12 -6.19 -1.71 5.33
CA LEU A 12 -4.99 -2.55 5.25
C LEU A 12 -5.42 -3.99 4.98
N ASP A 13 -4.94 -4.55 3.88
CA ASP A 13 -5.22 -5.93 3.49
C ASP A 13 -4.11 -6.86 3.97
N ASP A 14 -2.85 -6.50 3.66
CA ASP A 14 -1.68 -7.26 4.09
C ASP A 14 -0.51 -6.33 4.45
N LYS A 15 0.40 -6.85 5.28
CA LYS A 15 1.60 -6.15 5.72
C LYS A 15 2.75 -7.14 5.87
N ASP A 16 3.86 -6.82 5.21
CA ASP A 16 5.13 -7.52 5.37
C ASP A 16 6.21 -6.58 5.91
N SER A 17 7.20 -7.15 6.61
CA SER A 17 8.37 -6.39 7.07
C SER A 17 9.61 -7.24 7.08
N TYR A 18 10.70 -6.70 6.53
CA TYR A 18 11.99 -7.37 6.47
C TYR A 18 13.15 -6.38 6.63
N ILE A 19 14.32 -6.91 6.96
CA ILE A 19 15.57 -6.14 7.00
C ILE A 19 16.25 -6.24 5.62
N GLY A 20 16.28 -5.11 4.91
CA GLY A 20 16.96 -4.98 3.63
C GLY A 20 18.49 -4.93 3.77
N LYS A 21 19.18 -4.82 2.63
CA LYS A 21 20.65 -4.66 2.60
C LYS A 21 21.05 -3.42 3.40
N GLY A 22 22.13 -3.55 4.19
CA GLY A 22 22.63 -2.46 5.03
C GLY A 22 21.88 -2.26 6.36
N GLY A 23 21.06 -3.23 6.79
CA GLY A 23 20.37 -3.18 8.08
C GLY A 23 19.13 -2.27 8.09
N VAL A 24 18.63 -1.91 6.92
CA VAL A 24 17.52 -0.97 6.76
C VAL A 24 16.20 -1.71 6.95
N CYS A 25 15.33 -1.21 7.84
CA CYS A 25 14.01 -1.78 8.04
C CYS A 25 13.08 -1.35 6.90
N VAL A 26 12.52 -2.33 6.18
CA VAL A 26 11.54 -2.12 5.11
C VAL A 26 10.19 -2.68 5.57
N VAL A 27 9.14 -1.88 5.43
CA VAL A 27 7.77 -2.26 5.73
C VAL A 27 6.92 -2.06 4.50
N ARG A 28 6.29 -3.13 4.02
CA ARG A 28 5.38 -3.13 2.88
C ARG A 28 3.96 -3.22 3.37
N LYS A 29 3.06 -2.45 2.77
CA LYS A 29 1.64 -2.46 3.05
C LYS A 29 0.88 -2.59 1.74
N TYR A 30 -0.01 -3.57 1.70
CA TYR A 30 -0.98 -3.74 0.65
C TYR A 30 -2.32 -3.25 1.18
N LEU A 31 -2.92 -2.32 0.47
CA LEU A 31 -4.14 -1.64 0.85
C LEU A 31 -5.21 -1.96 -0.19
N TYR A 32 -6.44 -2.15 0.28
CA TYR A 32 -7.58 -2.44 -0.58
C TYR A 32 -8.70 -1.43 -0.30
N CYS A 33 -9.39 -1.02 -1.36
CA CYS A 33 -10.55 -0.15 -1.27
C CYS A 33 -11.82 -0.99 -1.43
N ASP A 34 -12.50 -1.27 -0.33
CA ASP A 34 -13.75 -2.06 -0.33
C ASP A 34 -14.88 -1.41 -1.15
N ASN A 35 -14.81 -0.10 -1.41
CA ASN A 35 -15.86 0.62 -2.12
C ASN A 35 -15.80 0.48 -3.64
N CYS A 36 -14.59 0.51 -4.23
CA CYS A 36 -14.44 0.46 -5.68
C CYS A 36 -13.62 -0.74 -6.18
N GLY A 37 -13.00 -1.51 -5.28
CA GLY A 37 -12.14 -2.63 -5.62
C GLY A 37 -10.71 -2.27 -6.04
N ALA A 38 -10.35 -0.98 -5.98
CA ALA A 38 -8.97 -0.54 -6.24
C ALA A 38 -8.01 -0.99 -5.12
N SER A 39 -6.72 -1.07 -5.42
CA SER A 39 -5.68 -1.41 -4.45
C SER A 39 -4.52 -0.41 -4.47
N ALA A 40 -3.69 -0.43 -3.43
CA ALA A 40 -2.49 0.36 -3.36
C ALA A 40 -1.35 -0.39 -2.68
N TYR A 41 -0.15 -0.22 -3.21
CA TYR A 41 1.09 -0.70 -2.62
C TYR A 41 1.84 0.47 -1.98
N LYS A 42 2.27 0.29 -0.73
CA LYS A 42 3.06 1.28 0.00
C LYS A 42 4.28 0.65 0.63
N GLU A 43 5.46 1.13 0.25
CA GLU A 43 6.73 0.74 0.86
C GLU A 43 7.28 1.86 1.75
N LEU A 44 7.63 1.50 2.97
CA LEU A 44 8.26 2.36 3.96
C LEU A 44 9.69 1.86 4.20
N VAL A 45 10.68 2.73 4.05
CA VAL A 45 12.09 2.43 4.34
C VAL A 45 12.53 3.31 5.50
N SER A 46 12.92 2.69 6.62
CA SER A 46 13.22 3.40 7.88
C SER A 46 12.14 4.40 8.30
N GLY A 47 10.87 4.05 8.06
CA GLY A 47 9.70 4.87 8.41
C GLY A 47 9.34 5.99 7.41
N LYS A 48 10.12 6.18 6.34
CA LYS A 48 9.80 7.13 5.26
C LYS A 48 9.11 6.42 4.10
N VAL A 49 8.12 7.07 3.48
CA VAL A 49 7.44 6.54 2.29
C VAL A 49 8.38 6.67 1.10
N GLU A 50 8.86 5.55 0.58
CA GLU A 50 9.69 5.53 -0.63
C GLU A 50 8.85 5.23 -1.88
N ILE A 51 7.86 4.34 -1.74
CA ILE A 51 7.00 3.91 -2.85
C ILE A 51 5.54 4.04 -2.44
N LEU A 52 4.74 4.62 -3.33
CA LEU A 52 3.30 4.61 -3.26
C LEU A 52 2.71 4.45 -4.65
N GLU A 53 2.12 3.29 -4.92
CA GLU A 53 1.51 2.95 -6.21
C GLU A 53 0.04 2.61 -6.01
N PHE A 54 -0.80 3.05 -6.95
CA PHE A 54 -2.22 2.77 -6.96
C PHE A 54 -2.56 1.95 -8.20
N TYR A 55 -3.39 0.93 -8.01
CA TYR A 55 -3.88 0.07 -9.09
C TYR A 55 -5.39 0.23 -9.20
N PRO A 56 -5.92 0.37 -10.43
CA PRO A 56 -7.35 0.48 -10.63
C PRO A 56 -8.05 -0.82 -10.22
N PRO A 57 -9.38 -0.79 -10.02
CA PRO A 57 -10.16 -2.01 -9.82
C PRO A 57 -9.93 -2.98 -10.98
N GLU A 58 -9.78 -4.27 -10.69
CA GLU A 58 -9.79 -5.29 -11.73
C GLU A 58 -11.19 -5.32 -12.34
N CYS A 59 -11.30 -5.08 -13.66
CA CYS A 59 -12.57 -5.22 -14.36
C CYS A 59 -12.99 -6.69 -14.32
N THR A 60 -13.99 -7.01 -13.51
CA THR A 60 -14.72 -8.29 -13.54
C THR A 60 -15.72 -8.35 -14.68
#